data_AF-A0A7Y5XRN3-F1
#
_entry.id   AF-A0A7Y5XRN3-F1
#
_cell.length_a   1.000
_cell.length_b   1.000
_cell.length_c   1.000
_cell.angle_alpha   90.00
_cell.angle_beta   90.00
_cell.angle_gamma   90.00
#
_symmetry.space_group_name_H-M   'P 1'
#
loop_
_entity.id
_entity.type
_entity.pdbx_description
1 polymer ?
#
loop_
_entity_poly.entity_id
_entity_poly.type
_entity_poly.pdbx_seq_one_letter_code
_entity_poly.pdbx_strand_id
1 'polypeptide(L)'
;MSAPDAIGAVANIARVVGREGRSGIVAIRGTFADESEHLQNLCSLFGAETIKASARKCFPTFQETINAFAAHGFRVADKSVVEMGRAQTRREYVETCLDRGGSALFRNMPEADFARGVANADRWAAQAPGDGPIMTAHTLVILERPPAYAARLR
;
A
#
# COMPACT_ATOMS: atom_id res chain seq x y z
N MET A 1 8.72 16.02 -4.15
CA MET A 1 9.61 14.85 -4.32
C MET A 1 10.06 14.81 -5.76
N SER A 2 11.33 14.51 -6.01
CA SER A 2 11.81 14.31 -7.37
C SER A 2 11.34 12.93 -7.88
N ALA A 3 11.15 12.74 -9.19
CA ALA A 3 10.68 11.47 -9.78
C ALA A 3 11.53 10.23 -9.39
N PRO A 4 12.87 10.34 -9.23
CA PRO A 4 13.70 9.24 -8.72
C PRO A 4 13.33 8.78 -7.29
N ASP A 5 12.93 9.70 -6.42
CA ASP A 5 12.55 9.39 -5.04
C ASP A 5 11.23 8.61 -4.99
N ALA A 6 10.31 8.88 -5.93
CA ALA A 6 9.04 8.18 -6.05
C ALA A 6 9.24 6.71 -6.45
N ILE A 7 10.18 6.40 -7.36
CA ILE A 7 10.47 5.02 -7.77
C ILE A 7 11.16 4.24 -6.63
N GLY A 8 12.07 4.88 -5.89
CA GLY A 8 12.68 4.31 -4.69
C GLY A 8 11.65 4.05 -3.57
N ALA A 9 10.70 4.96 -3.38
CA ALA A 9 9.58 4.77 -2.45
C ALA A 9 8.61 3.67 -2.91
N VAL A 10 8.36 3.56 -4.22
CA VAL A 10 7.53 2.50 -4.81
C VAL A 10 8.23 1.13 -4.71
N ALA A 11 9.56 1.05 -4.76
CA ALA A 11 10.29 -0.21 -4.63
C ALA A 11 10.14 -0.88 -3.23
N ASN A 12 9.81 -0.13 -2.18
CA ASN A 12 9.50 -0.70 -0.86
C ASN A 12 8.11 -1.35 -0.77
N ILE A 13 7.25 -1.12 -1.77
CA ILE A 13 5.84 -1.54 -1.76
C ILE A 13 5.55 -2.46 -2.96
N ALA A 14 6.15 -2.19 -4.11
CA ALA A 14 6.02 -2.95 -5.33
C ALA A 14 7.03 -4.11 -5.34
N ARG A 15 6.54 -5.34 -5.22
CA ARG A 15 7.34 -6.50 -5.58
C ARG A 15 7.42 -6.56 -7.11
N VAL A 16 8.51 -6.09 -7.70
CA VAL A 16 8.75 -6.19 -9.15
C VAL A 16 8.85 -7.68 -9.52
N VAL A 17 7.81 -8.23 -10.14
CA VAL A 17 7.81 -9.60 -10.66
C VAL A 17 8.24 -9.58 -12.13
N GLY A 18 9.54 -9.44 -12.39
CA GLY A 18 10.11 -9.40 -13.74
C GLY A 18 11.42 -10.19 -13.83
N ARG A 19 11.42 -11.27 -14.62
CA ARG A 19 12.55 -12.17 -14.87
C ARG A 19 13.44 -11.61 -15.99
N GLU A 20 14.76 -11.78 -15.86
CA GLU A 20 15.73 -11.48 -16.91
C GLU A 20 15.29 -12.06 -18.27
N GLY A 21 15.34 -11.23 -19.31
CA GLY A 21 15.09 -11.64 -20.70
C GLY A 21 13.75 -11.21 -21.33
N ARG A 22 12.79 -10.68 -20.56
CA ARG A 22 11.58 -10.03 -21.10
C ARG A 22 11.52 -8.57 -20.64
N SER A 23 12.13 -7.69 -21.42
CA SER A 23 12.13 -6.25 -21.15
C SER A 23 10.71 -5.69 -21.14
N GLY A 24 10.22 -5.26 -19.97
CA GLY A 24 9.20 -4.22 -19.91
C GLY A 24 8.09 -4.37 -18.88
N ILE A 25 7.92 -5.48 -18.16
CA ILE A 25 6.77 -5.63 -17.24
C ILE A 25 7.15 -5.31 -15.79
N VAL A 26 6.36 -4.47 -15.13
CA VAL A 26 6.43 -4.18 -13.70
C VAL A 26 5.06 -4.44 -13.07
N ALA A 27 5.00 -5.33 -12.09
CA ALA A 27 3.83 -5.52 -11.25
C ALA A 27 3.98 -4.70 -9.97
N ILE A 28 3.01 -3.84 -9.68
CA ILE A 28 2.92 -3.07 -8.45
C ILE A 28 1.73 -3.56 -7.67
N ARG A 29 1.98 -4.07 -6.46
CA ARG A 29 0.94 -4.44 -5.50
C ARG A 29 1.22 -3.67 -4.22
N GLY A 30 0.37 -2.71 -3.87
CA GLY A 30 0.74 -1.77 -2.83
C GLY A 30 -0.38 -1.03 -2.12
N THR A 31 -0.01 -0.45 -0.98
CA THR A 31 -0.81 0.55 -0.29
C THR A 31 -0.60 1.90 -0.98
N PHE A 32 -1.62 2.39 -1.67
CA PHE A 32 -1.68 3.77 -2.16
C PHE A 32 -2.42 4.63 -1.14
N ALA A 33 -2.02 5.90 -1.00
CA ALA A 33 -2.62 6.81 -0.03
C ALA A 33 -4.13 7.05 -0.24
N ASP A 34 -4.62 6.84 -1.46
CA ASP A 34 -5.98 7.13 -1.92
C ASP A 34 -6.83 5.89 -2.26
N GLU A 35 -6.21 4.73 -2.50
CA GLU A 35 -6.92 3.52 -2.97
C GLU A 35 -6.80 2.29 -2.05
N SER A 36 -6.19 2.41 -0.87
CA SER A 36 -5.96 1.24 0.00
C SER A 36 -7.11 0.98 0.98
N GLU A 37 -7.80 -0.15 0.83
CA GLU A 37 -8.77 -0.63 1.84
C GLU A 37 -8.11 -0.86 3.20
N HIS A 38 -6.85 -1.29 3.23
CA HIS A 38 -6.11 -1.43 4.48
C HIS A 38 -6.01 -0.09 5.24
N LEU A 39 -5.78 1.03 4.54
CA LEU A 39 -5.80 2.36 5.18
C LEU A 39 -7.20 2.73 5.67
N GLN A 40 -8.26 2.35 4.96
CA GLN A 40 -9.64 2.57 5.41
C GLN A 40 -9.93 1.79 6.69
N ASN A 41 -9.49 0.54 6.78
CA ASN A 41 -9.61 -0.27 8.00
C ASN A 41 -8.87 0.38 9.17
N LEU A 42 -7.67 0.93 8.93
CA LEU A 42 -6.95 1.70 9.96
C LEU A 42 -7.64 3.01 10.33
N CYS A 43 -8.32 3.69 9.39
CA CYS A 43 -9.10 4.91 9.69
C CYS A 43 -10.19 4.64 10.73
N SER A 44 -10.87 3.49 10.64
CA SER A 44 -11.92 3.10 11.58
C SER A 44 -11.39 2.79 12.99
N LEU A 45 -10.12 2.37 13.10
CA LEU A 45 -9.50 2.04 14.38
C LEU A 45 -8.79 3.24 15.02
N PHE A 46 -8.02 4.00 14.24
CA PHE A 46 -7.10 5.04 14.72
C PHE A 46 -7.54 6.48 14.38
N GLY A 47 -8.65 6.65 13.68
CA GLY A 47 -9.18 7.96 13.28
C GLY A 47 -8.80 8.35 11.85
N ALA A 48 -9.80 8.75 11.06
CA ALA A 48 -9.66 8.95 9.62
C ALA A 48 -8.69 10.09 9.25
N GLU A 49 -8.81 11.25 9.89
CA GLU A 49 -7.97 12.41 9.55
C GLU A 49 -6.49 12.15 9.83
N THR A 50 -6.18 11.53 10.97
CA THR A 50 -4.81 11.23 11.38
C THR A 50 -4.17 10.17 10.48
N ILE A 51 -4.92 9.11 10.13
CA ILE A 51 -4.43 8.08 9.20
C ILE A 51 -4.25 8.65 7.80
N LYS A 52 -5.20 9.42 7.26
CA LYS A 52 -5.07 10.03 5.93
C LYS A 52 -3.90 11.01 5.84
N ALA A 53 -3.71 11.84 6.86
CA ALA A 53 -2.61 12.80 6.91
C ALA A 53 -1.25 12.10 6.94
N SER A 54 -1.14 11.00 7.70
CA SER A 54 0.09 10.21 7.75
C SER A 54 0.31 9.41 6.47
N ALA A 55 -0.75 8.81 5.91
CA ALA A 55 -0.68 8.03 4.67
C ALA A 55 -0.14 8.85 3.50
N ARG A 56 -0.56 10.11 3.34
CA ARG A 56 -0.04 11.01 2.29
C ARG A 56 1.46 11.31 2.42
N LYS A 57 2.04 11.18 3.62
CA LYS A 57 3.48 11.37 3.87
C LYS A 57 4.27 10.08 3.65
N CYS A 58 3.64 8.93 3.87
CA CYS A 58 4.30 7.63 3.84
C CYS A 58 4.13 6.90 2.51
N PHE A 59 3.07 7.18 1.77
CA PHE A 59 2.68 6.46 0.57
C PHE A 59 2.39 7.44 -0.58
N PRO A 60 2.86 7.15 -1.81
CA PRO A 60 2.39 7.86 -2.98
C PRO A 60 0.91 7.53 -3.24
N THR A 61 0.22 8.44 -3.90
CA THR A 61 -1.07 8.15 -4.55
C THR A 61 -0.87 7.20 -5.73
N PHE A 62 -1.96 6.57 -6.16
CA PHE A 62 -1.96 5.77 -7.38
C PHE A 62 -1.45 6.61 -8.57
N GLN A 63 -1.98 7.82 -8.75
CA GLN A 63 -1.62 8.66 -9.89
C GLN A 63 -0.16 9.13 -9.88
N GLU A 64 0.39 9.48 -8.70
CA GLU A 64 1.82 9.82 -8.57
C GLU A 64 2.71 8.63 -8.98
N THR A 65 2.30 7.42 -8.60
CA THR A 65 3.00 6.20 -8.98
C THR A 65 2.96 6.01 -10.50
N ILE A 66 1.79 6.10 -11.12
CA ILE A 66 1.66 5.94 -12.59
C ILE A 66 2.47 6.99 -13.33
N ASN A 67 2.41 8.26 -12.89
CA ASN A 67 3.16 9.35 -13.53
C ASN A 67 4.67 9.15 -13.43
N ALA A 68 5.17 8.65 -12.28
CA ALA A 68 6.57 8.34 -12.11
C ALA A 68 7.02 7.26 -13.12
N PHE A 69 6.26 6.19 -13.29
CA PHE A 69 6.59 5.14 -14.27
C PHE A 69 6.41 5.61 -15.72
N ALA A 70 5.41 6.44 -16.00
CA ALA A 70 5.19 7.03 -17.32
C ALA A 70 6.38 7.88 -17.80
N ALA A 71 7.05 8.59 -16.89
CA ALA A 71 8.28 9.32 -17.19
C ALA A 71 9.43 8.42 -17.70
N HIS A 72 9.37 7.11 -17.40
CA HIS A 72 10.33 6.10 -17.87
C HIS A 72 9.79 5.24 -19.02
N GLY A 73 8.74 5.69 -19.69
CA GLY A 73 8.16 5.04 -20.86
C GLY A 73 7.30 3.82 -20.54
N PHE A 74 6.91 3.62 -19.28
CA PHE A 74 5.93 2.60 -18.93
C PHE A 74 4.51 3.12 -19.12
N ARG A 75 3.58 2.22 -19.40
CA ARG A 75 2.14 2.48 -19.45
C ARG A 75 1.40 1.43 -18.64
N VAL A 76 0.23 1.77 -18.11
CA VAL A 76 -0.65 0.79 -17.46
C VAL A 76 -1.19 -0.16 -18.53
N ALA A 77 -0.90 -1.45 -18.35
CA ALA A 77 -1.42 -2.56 -19.15
C ALA A 77 -2.69 -3.14 -18.50
N ASP A 78 -2.69 -3.26 -17.17
CA ASP A 78 -3.83 -3.76 -16.39
C ASP A 78 -3.90 -3.07 -15.02
N LYS A 79 -5.13 -2.90 -14.52
CA LYS A 79 -5.42 -2.51 -13.14
C LYS A 79 -6.54 -3.41 -12.63
N SER A 80 -6.23 -4.17 -11.60
CA SER A 80 -7.17 -5.09 -10.97
C SER A 80 -7.14 -4.94 -9.45
N VAL A 81 -8.21 -5.38 -8.80
CA VAL A 81 -8.28 -5.49 -7.35
C VAL A 81 -8.13 -6.95 -6.99
N VAL A 82 -7.20 -7.25 -6.09
CA VAL A 82 -6.95 -8.61 -5.60
C VAL A 82 -7.20 -8.69 -4.10
N GLU A 83 -7.97 -9.68 -3.68
CA GLU A 83 -8.20 -9.94 -2.27
C GLU A 83 -7.06 -10.77 -1.68
N MET A 84 -6.61 -10.39 -0.50
CA MET A 84 -5.55 -11.08 0.21
C MET A 84 -5.91 -11.32 1.66
N GLY A 85 -5.72 -12.55 2.11
CA GLY A 85 -5.76 -12.89 3.54
C GLY A 85 -4.65 -12.15 4.27
N ARG A 86 -5.04 -11.35 5.27
CA ARG A 86 -4.13 -10.59 6.13
C ARG A 86 -3.88 -11.27 7.46
N ALA A 87 -4.91 -11.89 8.00
CA ALA A 87 -4.87 -12.56 9.29
C ALA A 87 -6.01 -13.58 9.38
N GLN A 88 -5.82 -14.62 10.17
CA GLN A 88 -6.87 -15.59 10.50
C GLN A 88 -7.81 -15.05 11.57
N THR A 89 -7.33 -14.14 12.43
CA THR A 89 -8.12 -13.57 13.52
C THR A 89 -7.98 -12.06 13.60
N ARG A 90 -8.97 -11.39 14.23
CA ARG A 90 -8.89 -9.95 14.52
C ARG A 90 -7.71 -9.60 15.42
N ARG A 91 -7.39 -10.46 16.38
CA ARG A 91 -6.22 -10.30 17.26
C ARG A 91 -4.92 -10.27 16.45
N GLU A 92 -4.72 -11.27 15.60
CA GLU A 92 -3.55 -11.34 14.70
C GLU A 92 -3.51 -10.14 13.75
N TYR A 93 -4.64 -9.68 13.21
CA TYR A 93 -4.69 -8.50 12.37
C TYR A 93 -4.22 -7.24 13.11
N VAL A 94 -4.71 -7.03 14.34
CA VAL A 94 -4.31 -5.89 15.17
C VAL A 94 -2.83 -5.95 15.50
N GLU A 95 -2.32 -7.11 15.92
CA GLU A 95 -0.90 -7.33 16.18
C GLU A 95 -0.06 -7.02 14.93
N THR A 96 -0.48 -7.48 13.75
CA THR A 96 0.23 -7.22 12.48
C THR A 96 0.24 -5.73 12.14
N CYS A 97 -0.87 -5.02 12.38
CA CYS A 97 -0.94 -3.56 12.19
C CYS A 97 0.04 -2.84 13.12
N LEU A 98 0.25 -3.34 14.33
CA LEU A 98 1.09 -2.73 15.36
C LEU A 98 2.58 -3.11 15.25
N ASP A 99 2.92 -4.34 14.82
CA ASP A 99 4.26 -4.93 14.95
C ASP A 99 5.21 -4.62 13.78
N ARG A 100 4.75 -4.62 12.51
CA ARG A 100 5.69 -4.72 11.37
C ARG A 100 5.55 -3.77 10.18
N GLY A 101 4.61 -2.83 10.20
CA GLY A 101 4.44 -1.89 9.07
C GLY A 101 3.68 -0.60 9.38
N GLY A 102 2.97 -0.53 10.50
CA GLY A 102 2.30 0.69 10.97
C GLY A 102 3.26 1.76 11.50
N SER A 103 4.54 1.45 11.71
CA SER A 103 5.48 2.36 12.39
C SER A 103 5.71 3.68 11.65
N ALA A 104 5.63 3.73 10.32
CA ALA A 104 5.70 4.98 9.57
C ALA A 104 4.40 5.81 9.71
N LEU A 105 3.24 5.14 9.65
CA LEU A 105 1.93 5.77 9.82
C LEU A 105 1.75 6.33 11.23
N PHE A 106 2.20 5.60 12.25
CA PHE A 106 2.02 5.99 13.64
C PHE A 106 3.13 6.88 14.19
N ARG A 107 4.31 6.95 13.54
CA ARG A 107 5.44 7.80 14.00
C ARG A 107 5.05 9.27 14.21
N ASN A 108 4.13 9.78 13.39
CA ASN A 108 3.71 11.18 13.42
C ASN A 108 2.33 11.38 14.08
N MET A 109 1.77 10.32 14.67
CA MET A 109 0.47 10.37 15.33
C MET A 109 0.63 10.95 16.74
N PRO A 110 -0.25 11.88 17.18
CA PRO A 110 -0.28 12.28 18.58
C PRO A 110 -0.46 11.07 19.49
N GLU A 111 0.30 11.00 20.59
CA GLU A 111 0.31 9.85 21.50
C GLU A 111 -1.10 9.51 22.01
N ALA A 112 -1.90 10.53 22.35
CA ALA A 112 -3.28 10.35 22.79
C ALA A 112 -4.18 9.71 21.71
N ASP A 113 -3.96 10.02 20.43
CA ASP A 113 -4.70 9.43 19.32
C ASP A 113 -4.26 7.98 19.09
N PHE A 114 -2.96 7.72 19.19
CA PHE A 114 -2.42 6.37 19.08
C PHE A 114 -2.95 5.47 20.20
N ALA A 115 -2.90 5.92 21.45
CA ALA A 115 -3.42 5.18 22.61
C ALA A 115 -4.93 4.89 22.47
N ARG A 116 -5.71 5.88 22.02
CA ARG A 116 -7.14 5.69 21.74
C ARG A 116 -7.36 4.66 20.61
N GLY A 117 -6.53 4.70 19.58
CA GLY A 117 -6.58 3.76 18.47
C GLY A 117 -6.24 2.33 18.88
N VAL A 118 -5.23 2.14 19.74
CA VAL A 118 -4.89 0.84 20.33
C VAL A 118 -6.07 0.30 21.16
N ALA A 119 -6.66 1.13 22.03
CA ALA A 119 -7.82 0.70 22.82
C ALA A 119 -9.04 0.34 21.94
N ASN A 120 -9.27 1.06 20.84
CA ASN A 120 -10.29 0.70 19.84
C ASN A 120 -9.98 -0.63 19.17
N ALA A 121 -8.74 -0.83 18.75
CA ALA A 121 -8.27 -2.05 18.10
C ALA A 121 -8.41 -3.26 19.03
N ASP A 122 -8.06 -3.11 20.31
CA ASP A 122 -8.25 -4.16 21.32
C ASP A 122 -9.71 -4.52 21.53
N ARG A 123 -10.59 -3.51 21.65
CA ARG A 123 -12.05 -3.73 21.74
C ARG A 123 -12.57 -4.48 20.52
N TRP A 124 -12.16 -4.09 19.33
CA TRP A 124 -12.56 -4.74 18.09
C TRP A 124 -12.03 -6.18 18.00
N ALA A 125 -10.79 -6.42 18.43
CA ALA A 125 -10.19 -7.74 18.48
C ALA A 125 -10.85 -8.68 19.51
N ALA A 126 -11.46 -8.14 20.57
CA ALA A 126 -12.17 -8.90 21.59
C ALA A 126 -13.62 -9.25 21.22
N GLN A 127 -14.19 -8.64 20.16
CA GLN A 127 -15.51 -9.01 19.67
C GLN A 127 -15.51 -10.44 19.10
N ALA A 128 -16.66 -11.12 19.13
CA ALA A 128 -16.82 -12.46 18.60
C ALA A 128 -16.19 -12.59 17.20
N PRO A 129 -15.44 -13.68 16.92
CA PRO A 129 -14.75 -13.84 15.65
C PRO A 129 -15.75 -13.70 14.49
N GLY A 130 -15.32 -12.98 13.44
CA GLY A 130 -16.11 -12.88 12.21
C GLY A 130 -16.12 -14.21 11.46
N ASP A 131 -16.95 -14.29 10.44
CA ASP A 131 -17.06 -15.46 9.56
C ASP A 131 -15.82 -15.55 8.63
N GLY A 132 -14.73 -16.08 9.16
CA GLY A 132 -13.53 -16.41 8.38
C GLY A 132 -12.36 -15.42 8.48
N PRO A 133 -11.32 -15.60 7.64
CA PRO A 133 -10.10 -14.80 7.69
C PRO A 133 -10.38 -13.34 7.30
N ILE A 134 -9.55 -12.44 7.82
CA ILE A 134 -9.62 -11.02 7.45
C ILE A 134 -8.96 -10.85 6.10
N MET A 135 -9.79 -10.55 5.11
CA MET A 135 -9.37 -10.22 3.75
C MET A 135 -9.19 -8.70 3.62
N THR A 136 -8.24 -8.29 2.80
CA THR A 136 -8.15 -6.89 2.35
C THR A 136 -7.90 -6.86 0.85
N ALA A 137 -8.59 -5.97 0.16
CA ALA A 137 -8.37 -5.64 -1.22
C ALA A 137 -7.07 -4.83 -1.39
N HIS A 138 -6.29 -5.22 -2.40
CA HIS A 138 -5.11 -4.52 -2.86
C HIS A 138 -5.27 -4.16 -4.33
N THR A 139 -4.89 -2.93 -4.67
CA THR A 139 -4.73 -2.55 -6.08
C THR A 139 -3.47 -3.24 -6.63
N LEU A 140 -3.66 -4.05 -7.67
CA LEU A 140 -2.62 -4.62 -8.51
C LEU A 140 -2.56 -3.84 -9.82
N VAL A 141 -1.38 -3.36 -10.18
CA VAL A 141 -1.13 -2.64 -11.43
C VAL A 141 -0.07 -3.38 -12.20
N ILE A 142 -0.38 -3.71 -13.46
CA ILE A 142 0.60 -4.21 -14.41
C ILE A 142 0.99 -3.03 -15.31
N LEU A 143 2.27 -2.70 -15.28
CA LEU A 143 2.87 -1.70 -16.14
C LEU A 143 3.71 -2.40 -17.20
N GLU A 144 3.68 -1.88 -18.42
CA GLU A 144 4.52 -2.36 -19.51
C GLU A 144 5.30 -1.22 -20.17
N ARG A 145 6.53 -1.50 -20.60
CA ARG A 145 7.35 -0.58 -21.40
C ARG A 145 7.44 -1.09 -22.85
N PRO A 146 6.87 -0.35 -23.83
CA PRO A 146 6.93 -0.76 -25.22
C PRO A 146 8.37 -0.89 -25.76
N PRO A 147 8.63 -1.83 -26.70
CA PRO A 147 9.98 -2.10 -27.23
C PRO A 147 10.69 -0.87 -27.83
N ALA A 148 9.95 0.05 -28.44
CA ALA A 148 10.50 1.23 -29.11
C ALA A 148 11.22 2.22 -28.17
N TYR A 149 10.93 2.18 -26.86
CA TYR A 149 11.57 3.05 -25.87
C TYR A 149 12.97 2.53 -25.46
N ALA A 150 13.22 1.22 -25.57
CA ALA A 150 14.51 0.61 -25.23
C ALA A 150 15.63 0.94 -26.24
N ALA A 151 15.26 1.32 -27.47
CA ALA A 151 16.20 1.67 -28.54
C ALA A 151 16.69 3.13 -28.48
N ARG A 152 16.03 4.01 -27.72
CA ARG A 152 16.33 5.45 -27.65
C ARG A 152 17.32 5.85 -26.55
N LEU A 153 17.70 4.91 -25.69
CA LEU A 153 18.60 5.11 -24.54
C LEU A 153 19.95 4.39 -24.70
N ARG A 154 20.27 3.93 -25.92
CA ARG A 154 21.60 3.46 -26.33
C ARG A 154 22.22 4.51 -27.25
#